data_AF-A0A938AG68-F1
#
_entry.id   AF-A0A938AG68-F1
#
_cell.length_a   1.000
_cell.length_b   1.000
_cell.length_c   1.000
_cell.angle_alpha   90.00
_cell.angle_beta   90.00
_cell.angle_gamma   90.00
#
_symmetry.space_group_name_H-M   'P 1'
#
loop_
_entity.id
_entity.type
_entity.pdbx_description
1 polymer ?
#
loop_
_entity_poly.entity_id
_entity_poly.type
_entity_poly.pdbx_seq_one_letter_code
_entity_poly.pdbx_strand_id
1 'polypeptide(L)'
;MTMRSGWWFLMALMLPSAAMAQLPTRKYLPIALATEAVLGAVEKCEEMGQYVGAAIVDSSGQTLAMLRHDRAKLQSLEQARQWAQQGALRVVTAPPAPAVAPRPPTATDAPIDEARRKAQDDARRALEDQRRRAEQAQRRMMGLPIDVQDVLVAQIAVSGSYEPENDMVCAKAGIDRIRSQLR
;
A
#
# COMPACT_ATOMS: atom_id res chain seq x y z
N MET A 1 -67.68 -23.64 -42.94
CA MET A 1 -66.49 -24.43 -42.54
C MET A 1 -65.29 -23.50 -42.61
N THR A 2 -64.81 -23.02 -41.46
CA THR A 2 -63.65 -22.13 -41.34
C THR A 2 -62.49 -22.91 -40.73
N MET A 3 -61.42 -23.13 -41.52
CA MET A 3 -60.17 -23.71 -41.04
C MET A 3 -59.40 -22.64 -40.26
N ARG A 4 -59.19 -22.83 -38.95
CA ARG A 4 -58.20 -22.09 -38.14
C ARG A 4 -56.90 -22.89 -38.19
N SER A 5 -55.95 -22.42 -39.00
CA SER A 5 -54.57 -22.92 -39.04
C SER A 5 -53.84 -22.53 -37.76
N GLY A 6 -53.43 -23.55 -37.00
CA GLY A 6 -52.64 -23.39 -35.77
C GLY A 6 -51.19 -23.08 -36.11
N TRP A 7 -50.76 -21.86 -35.81
CA TRP A 7 -49.36 -21.47 -35.83
C TRP A 7 -48.77 -21.72 -34.44
N TRP A 8 -48.33 -22.96 -34.20
CA TRP A 8 -47.52 -23.29 -33.02
C TRP A 8 -46.09 -22.83 -33.29
N PHE A 9 -45.77 -21.60 -32.89
CA PHE A 9 -44.39 -21.12 -32.81
C PHE A 9 -43.70 -21.86 -31.66
N LEU A 10 -42.85 -22.83 -32.00
CA LEU A 10 -41.84 -23.41 -31.10
C LEU A 10 -40.82 -22.33 -30.76
N MET A 11 -41.01 -21.66 -29.62
CA MET A 11 -40.05 -20.73 -29.07
C MET A 11 -38.90 -21.53 -28.43
N ALA A 12 -37.79 -21.65 -29.17
CA ALA A 12 -36.57 -22.28 -28.67
C ALA A 12 -36.00 -21.45 -27.51
N LEU A 13 -36.08 -22.01 -26.31
CA LEU A 13 -35.56 -21.44 -25.08
C LEU A 13 -34.02 -21.52 -25.12
N MET A 14 -33.36 -20.47 -25.61
CA MET A 14 -31.92 -20.27 -25.45
C MET A 14 -31.64 -20.02 -23.97
N LEU A 15 -31.17 -21.06 -23.24
CA LEU A 15 -30.68 -20.89 -21.88
C LEU A 15 -29.47 -19.94 -21.91
N PRO A 16 -29.49 -18.82 -21.17
CA PRO A 16 -28.31 -17.99 -21.03
C PRO A 16 -27.22 -18.80 -20.32
N SER A 17 -26.06 -18.93 -20.96
CA SER A 17 -24.87 -19.49 -20.33
C SER A 17 -24.52 -18.63 -19.13
N ALA A 18 -24.65 -19.17 -17.92
CA ALA A 18 -24.17 -18.52 -16.72
C ALA A 18 -22.64 -18.44 -16.83
N ALA A 19 -22.14 -17.32 -17.33
CA ALA A 19 -20.74 -16.99 -17.27
C ALA A 19 -20.34 -17.02 -15.79
N MET A 20 -19.52 -18.01 -15.42
CA MET A 20 -18.98 -18.12 -14.08
C MET A 20 -18.11 -16.88 -13.84
N ALA A 21 -18.61 -15.92 -13.07
CA ALA A 21 -17.85 -14.75 -12.69
C ALA A 21 -16.72 -15.17 -11.74
N GLN A 22 -15.47 -15.11 -12.21
CA GLN A 22 -14.30 -15.37 -11.39
C GLN A 22 -14.13 -14.22 -10.38
N LEU A 23 -14.10 -14.52 -9.07
CA LEU A 23 -13.90 -13.51 -8.04
C LEU A 23 -12.47 -12.95 -8.07
N PRO A 24 -12.27 -11.64 -7.87
CA PRO A 24 -10.95 -11.05 -7.80
C PRO A 24 -10.20 -11.56 -6.57
N THR A 25 -8.99 -12.09 -6.79
CA THR A 25 -8.06 -12.45 -5.72
C THR A 25 -7.22 -11.23 -5.34
N ARG A 26 -7.07 -10.95 -4.04
CA ARG A 26 -6.23 -9.85 -3.54
C ARG A 26 -5.15 -10.38 -2.60
N LYS A 27 -3.97 -9.75 -2.64
CA LYS A 27 -2.99 -9.88 -1.58
C LYS A 27 -3.53 -9.18 -0.33
N TYR A 28 -3.24 -9.73 0.84
CA TYR A 28 -3.62 -9.18 2.12
C TYR A 28 -2.52 -9.47 3.14
N LEU A 29 -2.51 -8.72 4.24
CA LEU A 29 -1.61 -8.96 5.36
C LEU A 29 -2.32 -9.88 6.37
N PRO A 30 -1.82 -11.10 6.62
CA PRO A 30 -2.38 -11.97 7.66
C PRO A 30 -2.29 -11.32 9.05
N ILE A 31 -3.31 -11.53 9.89
CA ILE A 31 -3.39 -10.94 11.24
C ILE A 31 -2.16 -11.31 12.08
N ALA A 32 -1.66 -12.54 11.97
CA ALA A 32 -0.46 -12.97 12.69
C ALA A 32 0.76 -12.08 12.39
N LEU A 33 1.00 -11.75 11.11
CA LEU A 33 2.08 -10.84 10.72
C LEU A 33 1.81 -9.41 11.17
N ALA A 34 0.55 -8.96 11.14
CA ALA A 34 0.18 -7.64 11.65
C ALA A 34 0.46 -7.51 13.17
N THR A 35 0.11 -8.54 13.95
CA THR A 35 0.40 -8.59 15.39
C THR A 35 1.90 -8.60 15.65
N GLU A 36 2.68 -9.39 14.90
CA GLU A 36 4.13 -9.44 15.02
C GLU A 36 4.80 -8.09 14.71
N ALA A 37 4.33 -7.41 13.66
CA ALA A 37 4.85 -6.10 13.29
C ALA A 37 4.51 -5.02 14.31
N VAL A 38 3.27 -4.98 14.82
CA VAL A 38 2.88 -4.04 15.88
C VAL A 38 3.68 -4.29 17.15
N LEU A 39 3.90 -5.55 17.54
CA LEU A 39 4.74 -5.91 18.67
C LEU A 39 6.19 -5.42 18.47
N GLY A 40 6.77 -5.69 17.30
CA GLY A 40 8.13 -5.25 16.98
C GLY A 40 8.30 -3.73 16.98
N ALA A 41 7.26 -2.99 16.58
CA ALA A 41 7.27 -1.54 16.66
C ALA A 41 7.27 -1.03 18.11
N VAL A 42 6.41 -1.59 18.97
CA VAL A 42 6.33 -1.21 20.38
C VAL A 42 7.61 -1.54 21.12
N GLU A 43 8.14 -2.76 20.95
CA GLU A 43 9.41 -3.19 21.56
C GLU A 43 10.57 -2.29 21.13
N LYS A 44 10.66 -1.94 19.83
CA LYS A 44 11.72 -1.04 19.36
C LYS A 44 11.63 0.34 20.01
N CYS A 45 10.43 0.87 20.18
CA CYS A 45 10.22 2.13 20.86
C CYS A 45 10.60 2.05 22.33
N GLU A 46 10.28 0.95 23.00
CA GLU A 46 10.67 0.71 24.40
C GLU A 46 12.20 0.67 24.57
N GLU A 47 12.93 0.01 23.66
CA GLU A 47 14.41 0.03 23.65
C GLU A 47 14.99 1.44 23.58
N MET A 48 14.28 2.37 22.94
CA MET A 48 14.65 3.78 22.82
C MET A 48 14.07 4.65 23.96
N GLY A 49 13.51 4.02 25.00
CA GLY A 49 12.88 4.70 26.13
C GLY A 49 11.58 5.44 25.78
N GLN A 50 10.94 5.09 24.66
CA GLN A 50 9.68 5.65 24.18
C GLN A 50 8.52 4.70 24.49
N TYR A 51 7.39 5.22 24.98
CA TYR A 51 6.19 4.41 25.24
C TYR A 51 5.06 4.85 24.33
N VAL A 52 4.70 3.97 23.39
CA VAL A 52 3.86 4.32 22.25
C VAL A 52 2.65 3.42 22.12
N GLY A 53 1.69 3.88 21.32
CA GLY A 53 0.68 3.04 20.69
C GLY A 53 1.05 2.78 19.23
N ALA A 54 0.78 1.58 18.75
CA ALA A 54 0.98 1.19 17.36
C ALA A 54 -0.28 0.52 16.82
N ALA A 55 -0.60 0.78 15.56
CA ALA A 55 -1.76 0.20 14.89
C ALA A 55 -1.43 -0.11 13.43
N ILE A 56 -1.99 -1.22 12.94
CA ILE A 56 -2.00 -1.59 11.53
C ILE A 56 -3.43 -1.63 11.03
N VAL A 57 -3.65 -1.05 9.86
CA VAL A 57 -4.89 -1.16 9.10
C VAL A 57 -4.61 -1.76 7.72
N ASP A 58 -5.56 -2.48 7.15
CA ASP A 58 -5.47 -2.97 5.79
C ASP A 58 -5.74 -1.87 4.74
N SER A 59 -5.58 -2.21 3.46
CA SER A 59 -5.92 -1.32 2.34
C SER A 59 -7.40 -0.95 2.24
N SER A 60 -8.28 -1.59 3.02
CA SER A 60 -9.71 -1.25 3.13
C SER A 60 -10.00 -0.33 4.33
N GLY A 61 -8.98 0.10 5.07
CA GLY A 61 -9.10 0.96 6.25
C GLY A 61 -9.51 0.23 7.53
N GLN A 62 -9.57 -1.12 7.50
CA GLN A 62 -9.95 -1.93 8.65
C GLN A 62 -8.73 -2.22 9.52
N THR A 63 -8.91 -2.09 10.84
CA THR A 63 -7.84 -2.37 11.81
C THR A 63 -7.57 -3.87 11.90
N LEU A 64 -6.33 -4.27 11.63
CA LEU A 64 -5.89 -5.66 11.71
C LEU A 64 -5.28 -6.01 13.07
N ALA A 65 -4.45 -5.12 13.60
CA ALA A 65 -3.77 -5.29 14.88
C ALA A 65 -3.47 -3.93 15.49
N MET A 66 -3.48 -3.87 16.82
CA MET A 66 -3.08 -2.67 17.55
C MET A 66 -2.58 -3.04 18.94
N LEU A 67 -1.60 -2.28 19.45
CA LEU A 67 -0.99 -2.51 20.76
C LEU A 67 -0.62 -1.17 21.38
N ARG A 68 -0.87 -1.05 22.68
CA ARG A 68 -0.43 0.09 23.49
C ARG A 68 0.54 -0.42 24.52
N HIS A 69 1.71 0.19 24.59
CA HIS A 69 2.61 -0.04 25.71
C HIS A 69 1.97 0.44 27.02
N ASP A 70 2.19 -0.25 28.13
CA ASP A 70 1.54 0.06 29.43
C ASP A 70 1.73 1.51 29.87
N ARG A 71 2.98 2.00 29.75
CA ARG A 71 3.41 3.38 30.03
C ARG A 71 3.06 4.41 28.94
N ALA A 72 2.44 4.03 27.84
CA ALA A 72 2.13 4.98 26.77
C ALA A 72 1.00 5.95 27.16
N LYS A 73 1.06 7.16 26.60
CA LYS A 73 -0.01 8.18 26.73
C LYS A 73 -1.36 7.58 26.36
N LEU A 74 -2.42 7.92 27.09
CA LEU A 74 -3.77 7.35 26.91
C LEU A 74 -4.24 7.36 25.45
N GLN A 75 -4.06 8.49 24.76
CA GLN A 75 -4.53 8.72 23.39
C GLN A 75 -3.64 8.10 22.30
N SER A 76 -2.43 7.63 22.64
CA SER A 76 -1.43 7.17 21.65
C SER A 76 -1.96 6.07 20.75
N LEU A 77 -2.67 5.09 21.31
CA LEU A 77 -3.22 3.96 20.56
C LEU A 77 -4.27 4.40 19.53
N GLU A 78 -5.22 5.23 19.97
CA GLU A 78 -6.29 5.69 19.08
C GLU A 78 -5.75 6.66 18.03
N GLN A 79 -4.80 7.52 18.38
CA GLN A 79 -4.11 8.39 17.42
C GLN A 79 -3.34 7.59 16.37
N ALA A 80 -2.60 6.54 16.79
CA ALA A 80 -1.93 5.64 15.87
C ALA A 80 -2.94 4.97 14.92
N ARG A 81 -4.08 4.51 15.43
CA ARG A 81 -5.15 3.93 14.59
C ARG A 81 -5.67 4.93 13.56
N GLN A 82 -5.97 6.15 13.98
CA GLN A 82 -6.46 7.22 13.09
C GLN A 82 -5.44 7.56 11.99
N TRP A 83 -4.15 7.68 12.35
CA TRP A 83 -3.09 7.92 11.38
C TRP A 83 -2.94 6.76 10.41
N ALA A 84 -2.98 5.51 10.87
CA ALA A 84 -2.93 4.34 10.01
C ALA A 84 -4.10 4.34 9.00
N GLN A 85 -5.32 4.63 9.45
CA GLN A 85 -6.50 4.76 8.58
C GLN A 85 -6.32 5.86 7.53
N GLN A 86 -5.87 7.04 7.95
CA GLN A 86 -5.62 8.17 7.06
C GLN A 86 -4.50 7.86 6.05
N GLY A 87 -3.44 7.18 6.48
CA GLY A 87 -2.36 6.71 5.63
C GLY A 87 -2.83 5.70 4.57
N ALA A 88 -3.61 4.69 4.98
CA ALA A 88 -4.15 3.69 4.05
C ALA A 88 -5.07 4.29 2.99
N LEU A 89 -5.97 5.22 3.39
CA LEU A 89 -6.84 5.94 2.45
C LEU A 89 -6.04 6.74 1.42
N ARG A 90 -4.93 7.35 1.82
CA ARG A 90 -4.06 8.11 0.90
C ARG A 90 -3.38 7.21 -0.12
N VAL A 91 -3.05 5.97 0.22
CA VAL A 91 -2.45 5.05 -0.77
C VAL A 91 -3.49 4.56 -1.78
N VAL A 92 -4.74 4.38 -1.36
CA VAL A 92 -5.84 4.00 -2.28
C VAL A 92 -6.27 5.16 -3.18
N THR A 93 -6.21 6.40 -2.67
CA THR A 93 -6.66 7.60 -3.40
C THR A 93 -5.55 8.34 -4.13
N ALA A 94 -4.27 8.04 -3.86
CA ALA A 94 -3.17 8.54 -4.66
C ALA A 94 -3.29 7.94 -6.06
N PRO A 95 -3.40 8.75 -7.14
CA PRO A 95 -3.27 8.20 -8.47
C PRO A 95 -1.91 7.50 -8.56
N PRO A 96 -1.79 6.35 -9.27
CA PRO A 96 -0.48 5.80 -9.57
C PRO A 96 0.33 6.96 -10.14
N ALA A 97 1.51 7.21 -9.56
CA ALA A 97 2.38 8.28 -10.04
C ALA A 97 2.43 8.12 -11.56
N PRO A 98 2.00 9.13 -12.35
CA PRO A 98 1.99 8.95 -13.78
C PRO A 98 3.41 8.55 -14.14
N ALA A 99 3.53 7.44 -14.88
CA ALA A 99 4.76 7.18 -15.60
C ALA A 99 4.90 8.34 -16.58
N VAL A 100 5.50 9.44 -16.12
CA VAL A 100 5.95 10.52 -16.98
C VAL A 100 7.10 9.90 -17.72
N ALA A 101 6.78 9.22 -18.82
CA ALA A 101 7.76 8.86 -19.81
C ALA A 101 8.51 10.15 -20.14
N PRO A 102 9.84 10.20 -20.00
CA PRO A 102 10.59 11.38 -20.39
C PRO A 102 10.23 11.68 -21.85
N ARG A 103 9.80 12.92 -22.13
CA ARG A 103 9.60 13.37 -23.51
C ARG A 103 10.94 13.13 -24.23
N PRO A 104 11.00 12.24 -25.23
CA PRO A 104 12.26 11.95 -25.88
C PRO A 104 12.82 13.26 -26.45
N PRO A 105 14.11 13.58 -26.22
CA PRO A 105 14.71 14.74 -26.85
C PRO A 105 14.60 14.56 -28.36
N THR A 106 14.01 15.54 -29.03
CA THR A 106 13.94 15.58 -30.49
C THR A 106 15.35 15.48 -31.04
N ALA A 107 15.57 14.46 -31.85
CA ALA A 107 16.85 14.13 -32.44
C ALA A 107 17.25 15.19 -33.45
N THR A 108 18.41 15.81 -33.23
CA THR A 108 19.34 16.19 -34.30
C THR A 108 20.74 16.39 -33.70
N ASP A 109 21.62 15.46 -34.11
CA ASP A 109 23.04 15.64 -34.44
C ASP A 109 24.09 15.78 -33.29
N ALA A 110 24.57 14.63 -32.76
CA ALA A 110 25.99 14.23 -32.59
C ALA A 110 26.13 12.90 -31.74
N PRO A 111 27.34 12.31 -31.55
CA PRO A 111 27.66 10.88 -31.71
C PRO A 111 27.00 9.94 -30.69
N ILE A 112 26.49 8.80 -31.17
CA ILE A 112 25.12 8.37 -30.79
C ILE A 112 25.01 7.40 -29.58
N ASP A 113 26.06 6.76 -29.08
CA ASP A 113 25.86 5.66 -28.10
C ASP A 113 26.28 5.95 -26.65
N GLU A 114 27.49 6.44 -26.38
CA GLU A 114 27.95 6.61 -24.99
C GLU A 114 27.29 7.81 -24.30
N ALA A 115 27.24 8.95 -24.98
CA ALA A 115 26.56 10.14 -24.47
C ALA A 115 25.06 9.88 -24.25
N ARG A 116 24.43 9.10 -25.14
CA ARG A 116 23.03 8.69 -25.01
C ARG A 116 22.82 7.71 -23.84
N ARG A 117 23.70 6.71 -23.68
CA ARG A 117 23.66 5.78 -22.53
C ARG A 117 23.85 6.51 -21.21
N LYS A 118 24.83 7.41 -21.15
CA LYS A 118 25.05 8.25 -19.96
C LYS A 118 23.84 9.13 -19.66
N ALA A 119 23.25 9.76 -20.66
CA ALA A 119 22.04 10.57 -20.50
C ALA A 119 20.84 9.72 -20.03
N GLN A 120 20.68 8.49 -20.53
CA GLN A 120 19.65 7.55 -20.08
C GLN A 120 19.88 7.09 -18.64
N ASP A 121 21.12 6.77 -18.26
CA ASP A 121 21.47 6.36 -16.90
C ASP A 121 21.28 7.50 -15.89
N ASP A 122 21.65 8.73 -16.28
CA ASP A 122 21.43 9.93 -15.47
C ASP A 122 19.94 10.22 -15.29
N ALA A 123 19.13 10.07 -16.35
CA ALA A 123 17.68 10.19 -16.29
C ALA A 123 17.04 9.12 -15.38
N ARG A 124 17.52 7.87 -15.45
CA ARG A 124 17.05 6.78 -14.58
C ARG A 124 17.40 7.05 -13.12
N ARG A 125 18.64 7.46 -12.82
CA ARG A 125 19.07 7.84 -11.46
C ARG A 125 18.22 8.99 -10.91
N ALA A 126 17.95 10.01 -11.72
CA ALA A 126 17.09 11.13 -11.33
C ALA A 126 15.65 10.71 -11.03
N LEU A 127 15.08 9.78 -11.82
CA LEU A 127 13.76 9.22 -11.56
C LEU A 127 13.73 8.40 -10.26
N GLU A 128 14.75 7.57 -10.02
CA GLU A 128 14.89 6.81 -8.77
C GLU A 128 15.01 7.76 -7.56
N ASP A 129 15.75 8.86 -7.68
CA ASP A 129 15.84 9.89 -6.64
C ASP A 129 14.51 10.61 -6.41
N GLN A 130 13.77 10.92 -7.47
CA GLN A 130 12.44 11.50 -7.36
C GLN A 130 11.48 10.54 -6.65
N ARG A 131 11.52 9.24 -6.97
CA ARG A 131 10.73 8.21 -6.27
C ARG A 131 11.13 8.11 -4.80
N ARG A 132 12.42 8.06 -4.48
CA ARG A 132 12.91 8.07 -3.09
C ARG A 132 12.42 9.29 -2.31
N ARG A 133 12.45 10.49 -2.91
CA ARG A 133 11.97 11.73 -2.29
C ARG A 133 10.45 11.74 -2.12
N ALA A 134 9.71 11.28 -3.12
CA ALA A 134 8.25 11.16 -3.07
C ALA A 134 7.82 10.15 -2.00
N GLU A 135 8.49 9.00 -1.94
CA GLU A 135 8.31 7.98 -0.90
C GLU A 135 8.64 8.56 0.49
N GLN A 136 9.77 9.26 0.65
CA GLN A 136 10.12 9.91 1.92
C GLN A 136 9.10 10.99 2.34
N ALA A 137 8.63 11.81 1.39
CA ALA A 137 7.59 12.79 1.65
C ALA A 137 6.26 12.12 2.05
N GLN A 138 5.93 11.00 1.41
CA GLN A 138 4.74 10.21 1.71
C GLN A 138 4.80 9.56 3.09
N ARG A 139 6.00 9.16 3.56
CA ARG A 139 6.22 8.56 4.88
C ARG A 139 6.04 9.55 6.05
N ARG A 140 6.10 10.86 5.83
CA ARG A 140 6.30 11.86 6.90
C ARG A 140 5.09 12.25 7.74
N MET A 141 3.89 11.76 7.47
CA MET A 141 2.71 12.32 8.16
C MET A 141 1.81 11.33 8.87
N MET A 142 1.78 10.05 8.52
CA MET A 142 0.64 9.19 8.92
C MET A 142 1.00 7.70 9.03
N GLY A 143 2.28 7.38 9.28
CA GLY A 143 2.78 6.01 9.31
C GLY A 143 3.41 5.53 8.00
N LEU A 144 3.73 4.24 7.93
CA LEU A 144 4.44 3.59 6.84
C LEU A 144 3.57 2.59 6.07
N PRO A 145 3.72 2.53 4.73
CA PRO A 145 3.08 1.49 3.93
C PRO A 145 3.74 0.12 4.18
N ILE A 146 2.93 -0.94 4.07
CA ILE A 146 3.36 -2.33 4.04
C ILE A 146 2.99 -2.91 2.67
N ASP A 147 4.01 -3.25 1.90
CA ASP A 147 3.89 -3.76 0.53
C ASP A 147 4.24 -5.25 0.45
N VAL A 148 3.54 -5.99 -0.42
CA VAL A 148 3.82 -7.39 -0.76
C VAL A 148 3.99 -7.52 -2.27
N GLN A 149 5.23 -7.69 -2.72
CA GLN A 149 5.64 -7.61 -4.14
C GLN A 149 5.03 -6.37 -4.83
N ASP A 150 5.41 -5.18 -4.36
CA ASP A 150 4.98 -3.86 -4.89
C ASP A 150 3.46 -3.56 -4.80
N VAL A 151 2.70 -4.38 -4.10
CA VAL A 151 1.27 -4.14 -3.83
C VAL A 151 1.10 -3.70 -2.38
N LEU A 152 0.57 -2.51 -2.16
CA LEU A 152 0.17 -2.08 -0.81
C LEU A 152 -0.93 -2.99 -0.27
N VAL A 153 -0.65 -3.64 0.86
CA VAL A 153 -1.62 -4.49 1.55
C VAL A 153 -2.10 -3.90 2.86
N ALA A 154 -1.31 -3.04 3.49
CA ALA A 154 -1.61 -2.46 4.81
C ALA A 154 -0.80 -1.18 5.08
N GLN A 155 -1.14 -0.49 6.16
CA GLN A 155 -0.46 0.69 6.67
C GLN A 155 -0.23 0.50 8.18
N ILE A 156 1.00 0.71 8.66
CA ILE A 156 1.32 0.79 10.09
C ILE A 156 1.50 2.24 10.50
N ALA A 157 1.01 2.64 11.67
CA ALA A 157 1.37 3.91 12.29
C ALA A 157 1.71 3.70 13.77
N VAL A 158 2.57 4.58 14.28
CA VAL A 158 2.99 4.63 15.67
C VAL A 158 2.76 6.06 16.17
N SER A 159 2.39 6.21 17.42
CA SER A 159 2.18 7.51 18.05
C SER A 159 2.57 7.46 19.52
N GLY A 160 3.11 8.57 20.03
CA GLY A 160 3.31 8.78 21.46
C GLY A 160 4.76 9.05 21.87
N SER A 161 5.71 8.91 20.95
CA SER A 161 7.10 9.29 21.19
C SER A 161 7.27 10.80 21.41
N TYR A 162 8.45 11.22 21.88
CA TYR A 162 8.76 12.65 22.07
C TYR A 162 8.98 13.39 20.76
N GLU A 163 9.66 12.74 19.80
CA GLU A 163 9.98 13.30 18.48
C GLU A 163 9.27 12.48 17.39
N PRO A 164 8.55 13.11 16.44
CA PRO A 164 7.79 12.38 15.42
C PRO A 164 8.62 11.39 14.58
N GLU A 165 9.92 11.63 14.42
CA GLU A 165 10.83 10.73 13.70
C GLU A 165 10.99 9.38 14.43
N ASN A 166 10.87 9.35 15.76
CA ASN A 166 10.97 8.11 16.54
C ASN A 166 9.80 7.17 16.25
N ASP A 167 8.59 7.71 16.09
CA ASP A 167 7.40 6.93 15.69
C ASP A 167 7.67 6.21 14.36
N MET A 168 8.33 6.89 13.42
CA MET A 168 8.68 6.34 12.10
C MET A 168 9.75 5.25 12.18
N VAL A 169 10.77 5.43 13.04
CA VAL A 169 11.79 4.41 13.30
C VAL A 169 11.17 3.14 13.88
N CYS A 170 10.25 3.28 14.84
CA CYS A 170 9.55 2.14 15.44
C CYS A 170 8.63 1.44 14.44
N ALA A 171 7.84 2.20 13.68
CA ALA A 171 7.00 1.65 12.62
C ALA A 171 7.83 0.84 11.61
N LYS A 172 9.00 1.37 11.21
CA LYS A 172 9.91 0.69 10.29
C LYS A 172 10.46 -0.60 10.89
N ALA A 173 10.85 -0.60 12.15
CA ALA A 173 11.35 -1.81 12.83
C ALA A 173 10.28 -2.91 12.89
N GLY A 174 9.01 -2.55 13.10
CA GLY A 174 7.88 -3.49 13.00
C GLY A 174 7.76 -4.13 11.62
N ILE A 175 7.84 -3.33 10.54
CA ILE A 175 7.85 -3.85 9.16
C ILE A 175 9.06 -4.75 8.90
N ASP A 176 10.24 -4.31 9.34
CA ASP A 176 11.49 -5.02 9.12
C ASP A 176 11.48 -6.42 9.76
N ARG A 177 10.82 -6.57 10.92
CA ARG A 177 10.63 -7.85 11.60
C ARG A 177 9.90 -8.88 10.73
N ILE A 178 8.85 -8.48 10.02
CA ILE A 178 8.05 -9.39 9.19
C ILE A 178 8.49 -9.44 7.73
N ARG A 179 9.50 -8.65 7.33
CA ARG A 179 9.87 -8.44 5.93
C ARG A 179 10.17 -9.74 5.17
N SER A 180 10.82 -10.70 5.81
CA SER A 180 11.15 -11.99 5.16
C SER A 180 9.92 -12.83 4.83
N GLN A 181 8.79 -12.57 5.50
CA GLN A 181 7.52 -13.28 5.39
C GLN A 181 6.55 -12.60 4.41
N LEU A 182 6.83 -11.36 3.96
CA LEU A 182 6.04 -10.61 2.98
C LEU A 182 6.36 -11.06 1.54
N ARG A 183 5.86 -12.23 1.15
CA ARG A 183 6.08 -12.82 -0.18
C ARG A 183 4.77 -13.16 -0.88
#